data_AF-A0AAP0EC82-F1
#
_entry.id   AF-A0AAP0EC82-F1
#
_cell.length_a   1.000
_cell.length_b   1.000
_cell.length_c   1.000
_cell.angle_alpha   90.00
_cell.angle_beta   90.00
_cell.angle_gamma   90.00
#
_symmetry.space_group_name_H-M   'P 1'
#
loop_
_entity.id
_entity.type
_entity.pdbx_description
1 polymer ?
#
loop_
_entity_poly.entity_id
_entity_poly.type
_entity_poly.pdbx_seq_one_letter_code
_entity_poly.pdbx_strand_id
1 'polypeptide(L)'
;MPIQGVWMEVEAHQFEPTTGKLGWEIVIKPMFGMTTDDEVVVESEKKLEEILEVYEARLKESKYLGGECFTLADLHHLPNIQCLFGTPLKRHFEARPHVKAWCEDIMARPAWVKVIQKLSVYGNVFSTATQRVFACLHEKNLDYDFVNVDLSIEEHKQPPHLARNPFGLVPAFEDGDLKLFESRAITLHVSYAYQANGTPLMAEDKKMPIQSVWMEVEAHQFEPTTGKLVWEVVFKPMLGMTTDDEEVVESEKKLEEVLEVYEARLKESKYLGGECFTLADLHHLPNIQCLFGTPVKKHFEARPHVKAWCEDIMARPAWVKVIQKLSV
;
A
#
# COMPACT_ATOMS: atom_id res chain seq x y z
N MET A 1 13.77 40.99 13.46
CA MET A 1 13.28 39.59 13.40
C MET A 1 14.43 38.73 12.89
N PRO A 2 14.69 37.52 13.42
CA PRO A 2 15.67 36.60 12.84
C PRO A 2 15.36 36.38 11.35
N ILE A 3 16.38 36.17 10.51
CA ILE A 3 16.21 35.99 9.05
C ILE A 3 15.16 34.91 8.74
N GLN A 4 15.17 33.82 9.50
CA GLN A 4 14.14 32.77 9.41
C GLN A 4 12.71 33.31 9.57
N GLY A 5 12.47 34.20 10.54
CA GLY A 5 11.14 34.74 10.77
C GLY A 5 10.61 35.55 9.59
N VAL A 6 11.49 36.30 8.92
CA VAL A 6 11.11 37.07 7.71
C VAL A 6 10.63 36.13 6.60
N TRP A 7 11.32 35.01 6.39
CA TRP A 7 10.95 34.06 5.33
C TRP A 7 9.73 33.22 5.66
N MET A 8 9.42 32.99 6.94
CA MET A 8 8.13 32.43 7.34
C MET A 8 6.97 33.41 7.05
N GLU A 9 7.16 34.71 7.26
CA GLU A 9 6.15 35.72 6.91
C GLU A 9 5.95 35.81 5.39
N VAL A 10 7.03 35.73 4.60
CA VAL A 10 6.97 35.68 3.13
C VAL A 10 6.25 34.41 2.66
N GLU A 11 6.52 33.27 3.29
CA GLU A 11 5.82 32.01 3.00
C GLU A 11 4.31 32.15 3.24
N ALA A 12 3.92 32.56 4.44
CA ALA A 12 2.53 32.63 4.86
C ALA A 12 1.69 33.70 4.10
N HIS A 13 2.29 34.80 3.67
CA HIS A 13 1.56 35.91 3.06
C HIS A 13 1.69 36.00 1.54
N GLN A 14 2.69 35.34 0.94
CA GLN A 14 2.94 35.41 -0.50
C GLN A 14 2.89 34.03 -1.15
N PHE A 15 3.71 33.10 -0.67
CA PHE A 15 3.84 31.79 -1.31
C PHE A 15 2.60 30.93 -1.09
N GLU A 16 2.23 30.63 0.16
CA GLU A 16 1.10 29.77 0.50
C GLU A 16 -0.21 30.22 -0.16
N PRO A 17 -0.62 31.50 -0.10
CA PRO A 17 -1.88 31.92 -0.69
C PRO A 17 -1.89 31.79 -2.22
N THR A 18 -0.73 31.94 -2.86
CA THR A 18 -0.58 31.81 -4.31
C THR A 18 -0.57 30.35 -4.73
N THR A 19 0.25 29.52 -4.09
CA THR A 19 0.36 28.10 -4.41
C THR A 19 -0.87 27.30 -3.99
N GLY A 20 -1.53 27.70 -2.90
CA GLY A 20 -2.78 27.10 -2.43
C GLY A 20 -3.91 27.29 -3.44
N LYS A 21 -4.03 28.48 -4.04
CA LYS A 21 -4.98 28.73 -5.15
C LYS A 21 -4.67 27.85 -6.36
N LEU A 22 -3.40 27.78 -6.77
CA LEU A 22 -2.98 26.94 -7.89
C LEU A 22 -3.28 25.46 -7.62
N GLY A 23 -2.95 24.95 -6.43
CA GLY A 23 -3.24 23.58 -6.03
C GLY A 23 -4.75 23.29 -6.01
N TRP A 24 -5.56 24.21 -5.50
CA TRP A 24 -7.02 24.07 -5.50
C TRP A 24 -7.58 23.96 -6.93
N GLU A 25 -7.19 24.88 -7.80
CA GLU A 25 -7.71 24.97 -9.17
C GLU A 25 -7.25 23.83 -10.08
N ILE A 26 -6.00 23.40 -9.97
CA ILE A 26 -5.37 22.49 -10.94
C ILE A 26 -5.31 21.05 -10.43
N VAL A 27 -5.27 20.84 -9.12
CA VAL A 27 -5.14 19.50 -8.52
C VAL A 27 -6.46 19.07 -7.88
N ILE A 28 -7.01 19.89 -6.98
CA ILE A 28 -8.15 19.47 -6.15
C ILE A 28 -9.47 19.47 -6.93
N LYS A 29 -9.82 20.56 -7.62
CA LYS A 29 -11.07 20.63 -8.40
C LYS A 29 -11.23 19.47 -9.40
N PRO A 30 -10.22 19.15 -10.24
CA PRO A 30 -10.33 18.02 -11.19
C PRO A 30 -10.52 16.67 -10.51
N MET A 31 -9.94 16.42 -9.33
CA MET A 31 -10.14 15.18 -8.58
C MET A 31 -11.61 14.94 -8.19
N PHE A 32 -12.39 16.01 -8.01
CA PHE A 32 -13.82 15.96 -7.72
C PHE A 32 -14.70 16.16 -8.97
N GLY A 33 -14.12 16.15 -10.17
CA GLY A 33 -14.85 16.39 -11.42
C GLY A 33 -15.36 17.83 -11.58
N MET A 34 -14.79 18.79 -10.84
CA MET A 34 -15.09 20.21 -10.96
C MET A 34 -14.25 20.87 -12.06
N THR A 35 -14.77 21.93 -12.67
CA THR A 35 -14.06 22.71 -13.69
C THR A 35 -13.09 23.72 -13.07
N THR A 36 -11.89 23.82 -13.64
CA THR A 36 -10.85 24.80 -13.30
C THR A 36 -11.24 26.21 -13.76
N ASP A 37 -10.88 27.23 -12.98
CA ASP A 37 -10.97 28.64 -13.37
C ASP A 37 -9.64 29.10 -13.97
N ASP A 38 -9.58 29.17 -15.31
CA ASP A 38 -8.35 29.49 -16.05
C ASP A 38 -7.85 30.91 -15.77
N GLU A 39 -8.72 31.88 -15.46
CA GLU A 39 -8.29 33.25 -15.14
C GLU A 39 -7.54 33.29 -13.80
N VAL A 40 -8.07 32.58 -12.80
CA VAL A 40 -7.42 32.45 -11.48
C VAL A 40 -6.08 31.73 -11.60
N VAL A 41 -6.00 30.71 -12.46
CA VAL A 41 -4.74 29.98 -12.71
C VAL A 41 -3.70 30.91 -13.32
N VAL A 42 -4.04 31.63 -14.40
CA VAL A 42 -3.10 32.53 -15.08
C VAL A 42 -2.61 33.65 -14.15
N GLU A 43 -3.51 34.26 -13.36
CA GLU A 43 -3.13 35.30 -12.40
C GLU A 43 -2.18 34.76 -11.31
N SER A 44 -2.49 33.57 -10.79
CA SER A 44 -1.71 32.96 -9.70
C SER A 44 -0.37 32.42 -10.20
N GLU A 45 -0.30 31.91 -11.44
CA GLU A 45 0.94 31.45 -12.08
C GLU A 45 1.90 32.63 -12.27
N LYS A 46 1.40 33.80 -12.71
CA LYS A 46 2.22 35.01 -12.81
C LYS A 46 2.76 35.46 -11.45
N LYS A 47 1.93 35.46 -10.40
CA LYS A 47 2.37 35.78 -9.03
C LYS A 47 3.43 34.79 -8.53
N LEU A 48 3.28 33.50 -8.86
CA LEU A 48 4.26 32.49 -8.51
C LEU A 48 5.62 32.79 -9.17
N GLU A 49 5.65 33.18 -10.44
CA GLU A 49 6.90 33.58 -11.11
C GLU A 49 7.58 34.75 -10.39
N GLU A 50 6.83 35.80 -10.04
CA GLU A 50 7.35 36.97 -9.31
C GLU A 50 7.93 36.58 -7.94
N ILE A 51 7.25 35.69 -7.21
CA ILE A 51 7.74 35.18 -5.92
C ILE A 51 9.03 34.37 -6.12
N LEU A 52 9.08 33.50 -7.14
CA LEU A 52 10.24 32.65 -7.38
C LEU A 52 11.48 33.45 -7.83
N GLU A 53 11.33 34.62 -8.46
CA GLU A 53 12.46 35.53 -8.71
C GLU A 53 13.08 36.04 -7.40
N VAL A 54 12.26 36.36 -6.41
CA VAL A 54 12.73 36.78 -5.07
C VAL A 54 13.46 35.63 -4.38
N TYR A 55 12.97 34.40 -4.55
CA TYR A 55 13.58 33.20 -3.96
C TYR A 55 14.90 32.87 -4.66
N GLU A 56 14.97 32.99 -5.98
CA GLU A 56 16.19 32.80 -6.75
C GLU A 56 17.28 33.78 -6.32
N ALA A 57 16.94 35.07 -6.18
CA ALA A 57 17.86 36.07 -5.67
C ALA A 57 18.34 35.76 -4.24
N ARG A 58 17.47 35.23 -3.38
CA ARG A 58 17.83 34.83 -2.03
C ARG A 58 18.75 33.61 -2.00
N LEU A 59 18.39 32.56 -2.71
CA LEU A 59 19.08 31.26 -2.71
C LEU A 59 20.41 31.30 -3.47
N LYS A 60 20.62 32.35 -4.27
CA LYS A 60 21.94 32.69 -4.80
C LYS A 60 22.94 33.07 -3.70
N GLU A 61 22.48 33.71 -2.63
CA GLU A 61 23.33 34.25 -1.56
C GLU A 61 23.47 33.29 -0.37
N SER A 62 22.58 32.30 -0.23
CA SER A 62 22.61 31.33 0.86
C SER A 62 21.98 30.01 0.47
N LYS A 63 22.43 28.90 1.09
CA LYS A 63 21.94 27.56 0.75
C LYS A 63 20.41 27.39 0.94
N TYR A 64 19.85 28.00 1.97
CA TYR A 64 18.44 27.91 2.36
C TYR A 64 17.84 29.31 2.52
N LEU A 65 16.50 29.41 2.55
CA LEU A 65 15.83 30.71 2.70
C LEU A 65 16.23 31.39 4.02
N GLY A 66 16.31 30.60 5.10
CA GLY A 66 16.73 31.06 6.43
C GLY A 66 18.24 31.33 6.59
N GLY A 67 19.09 30.97 5.62
CA GLY A 67 20.56 31.07 5.72
C GLY A 67 21.26 29.76 5.33
N GLU A 68 22.29 29.36 6.07
CA GLU A 68 23.09 28.17 5.74
C GLU A 68 22.51 26.85 6.27
N CYS A 69 21.51 26.92 7.16
CA CYS A 69 20.87 25.75 7.76
C CYS A 69 19.43 25.62 7.26
N PHE A 70 18.98 24.37 7.12
CA PHE A 70 17.58 24.05 6.89
C PHE A 70 16.75 24.44 8.13
N THR A 71 15.67 25.21 7.93
CA THR A 71 14.84 25.72 9.01
C THR A 71 13.34 25.58 8.70
N LEU A 72 12.47 26.07 9.60
CA LEU A 72 11.02 26.14 9.32
C LEU A 72 10.71 26.98 8.08
N ALA A 73 11.55 27.96 7.75
CA ALA A 73 11.41 28.76 6.54
C ALA A 73 11.62 27.95 5.25
N ASP A 74 12.12 26.72 5.32
CA ASP A 74 12.24 25.81 4.17
C ASP A 74 11.23 24.65 4.28
N LEU A 75 11.00 24.16 5.50
CA LEU A 75 10.06 23.07 5.78
C LEU A 75 8.62 23.42 5.38
N HIS A 76 8.17 24.66 5.62
CA HIS A 76 6.78 25.05 5.36
C HIS A 76 6.41 25.07 3.87
N HIS A 77 7.40 25.24 2.98
CA HIS A 77 7.15 25.23 1.54
C HIS A 77 6.93 23.83 0.96
N LEU A 78 7.43 22.79 1.64
CA LEU A 78 7.47 21.42 1.11
C LEU A 78 6.10 20.89 0.63
N PRO A 79 4.98 21.02 1.37
CA PRO A 79 3.69 20.50 0.92
C PRO A 79 3.21 21.11 -0.39
N ASN A 80 3.29 22.44 -0.52
CA ASN A 80 2.82 23.15 -1.71
C ASN A 80 3.78 22.95 -2.89
N ILE A 81 5.09 22.90 -2.65
CA ILE A 81 6.08 22.55 -3.68
C ILE A 81 5.79 21.14 -4.20
N GLN A 82 5.64 20.14 -3.33
CA GLN A 82 5.31 18.77 -3.73
C GLN A 82 4.04 18.70 -4.58
N CYS A 83 2.98 19.40 -4.17
CA CYS A 83 1.72 19.48 -4.90
C CYS A 83 1.93 20.02 -6.32
N LEU A 84 2.64 21.14 -6.47
CA LEU A 84 2.87 21.76 -7.78
C LEU A 84 3.88 20.98 -8.64
N PHE A 85 4.83 20.26 -8.03
CA PHE A 85 5.79 19.41 -8.74
C PHE A 85 5.12 18.21 -9.44
N GLY A 86 3.93 17.80 -8.98
CA GLY A 86 3.06 16.84 -9.66
C GLY A 86 2.33 17.39 -10.90
N THR A 87 2.54 18.66 -11.27
CA THR A 87 1.84 19.33 -12.37
C THR A 87 2.82 19.93 -13.39
N PRO A 88 2.35 20.40 -14.57
CA PRO A 88 3.20 21.15 -15.50
C PRO A 88 3.82 22.43 -14.92
N LEU A 89 3.30 22.97 -13.81
CA LEU A 89 3.82 24.18 -13.17
C LEU A 89 5.21 24.00 -12.55
N LYS A 90 5.68 22.76 -12.37
CA LYS A 90 7.05 22.46 -11.92
C LYS A 90 8.13 23.17 -12.76
N ARG A 91 7.83 23.45 -14.04
CA ARG A 91 8.69 24.19 -14.97
C ARG A 91 9.16 25.53 -14.42
N HIS A 92 8.34 26.19 -13.60
CA HIS A 92 8.68 27.49 -13.00
C HIS A 92 9.77 27.38 -11.95
N PHE A 93 9.74 26.31 -11.16
CA PHE A 93 10.80 26.02 -10.20
C PHE A 93 12.07 25.57 -10.92
N GLU A 94 11.93 24.68 -11.91
CA GLU A 94 13.05 24.12 -12.67
C GLU A 94 13.81 25.15 -13.54
N ALA A 95 13.14 26.23 -13.97
CA ALA A 95 13.72 27.30 -14.77
C ALA A 95 14.74 28.17 -14.00
N ARG A 96 14.77 28.07 -12.66
CA ARG A 96 15.57 28.90 -11.76
C ARG A 96 16.58 28.02 -11.03
N PRO A 97 17.90 28.10 -11.34
CA PRO A 97 18.85 27.10 -10.90
C PRO A 97 19.02 26.98 -9.38
N HIS A 98 18.98 28.09 -8.63
CA HIS A 98 19.13 28.02 -7.17
C HIS A 98 17.84 27.56 -6.49
N VAL A 99 16.68 28.00 -6.97
CA VAL A 99 15.36 27.48 -6.55
C VAL A 99 15.28 25.98 -6.82
N LYS A 100 15.65 25.53 -8.03
CA LYS A 100 15.66 24.11 -8.39
C LYS A 100 16.53 23.30 -7.44
N ALA A 101 17.78 23.72 -7.23
CA ALA A 101 18.70 23.03 -6.33
C ALA A 101 18.18 22.98 -4.88
N TRP A 102 17.57 24.07 -4.41
CA TRP A 102 16.92 24.13 -3.11
C TRP A 102 15.74 23.15 -3.03
N CYS A 103 14.83 23.16 -4.00
CA CYS A 103 13.69 22.23 -4.06
C CYS A 103 14.17 20.76 -4.06
N GLU A 104 15.18 20.43 -4.85
CA GLU A 104 15.78 19.08 -4.88
C GLU A 104 16.36 18.68 -3.52
N ASP A 105 17.12 19.57 -2.85
CA ASP A 105 17.70 19.30 -1.53
C ASP A 105 16.63 19.11 -0.44
N ILE A 106 15.62 19.99 -0.37
CA ILE A 106 14.59 19.92 0.67
C ILE A 106 13.65 18.71 0.47
N MET A 107 13.31 18.37 -0.77
CA MET A 107 12.43 17.22 -1.06
C MET A 107 13.17 15.89 -0.94
N ALA A 108 14.49 15.84 -1.16
CA ALA A 108 15.29 14.63 -0.97
C ALA A 108 15.53 14.29 0.52
N ARG A 109 15.09 15.14 1.46
CA ARG A 109 15.30 14.89 2.90
C ARG A 109 14.60 13.61 3.33
N PRO A 110 15.27 12.68 4.05
CA PRO A 110 14.67 11.40 4.44
C PRO A 110 13.33 11.51 5.19
N ALA A 111 13.19 12.55 6.02
CA ALA A 111 11.95 12.81 6.74
C ALA A 111 10.79 13.19 5.79
N TRP A 112 11.06 14.00 4.77
CA TRP A 112 10.06 14.37 3.76
C TRP A 112 9.73 13.19 2.86
N VAL A 113 10.77 12.47 2.40
CA VAL A 113 10.61 11.23 1.63
C VAL A 113 9.71 10.25 2.36
N LYS A 114 9.87 10.06 3.68
CA LYS A 114 8.97 9.22 4.49
C LYS A 114 7.52 9.73 4.52
N VAL A 115 7.31 11.05 4.49
CA VAL A 115 5.96 11.64 4.47
C VAL A 115 5.26 11.41 3.13
N ILE A 116 5.98 11.55 2.01
CA ILE A 116 5.40 11.40 0.66
C ILE A 116 5.37 9.95 0.18
N GLN A 117 6.30 9.10 0.62
CA GLN A 117 6.31 7.65 0.37
C GLN A 117 5.53 6.92 1.47
N LYS A 118 4.32 7.40 1.75
CA LYS A 118 3.46 6.79 2.76
C LYS A 118 2.73 5.62 2.14
N LEU A 119 3.05 4.42 2.58
CA LEU A 119 2.29 3.24 2.21
C LEU A 119 0.90 3.33 2.82
N SER A 120 -0.14 3.26 2.00
CA SER A 120 -1.52 3.29 2.45
C SER A 120 -2.26 2.05 1.97
N VAL A 121 -2.94 1.37 2.88
CA VAL A 121 -3.80 0.22 2.59
C VAL A 121 -5.24 0.62 2.81
N TYR A 122 -6.05 0.57 1.76
CA TYR A 122 -7.49 0.80 1.80
C TYR A 122 -8.19 -0.54 1.78
N GLY A 123 -8.85 -0.93 2.87
CA GLY A 123 -9.49 -2.24 2.92
C GLY A 123 -10.26 -2.48 4.20
N ASN A 124 -10.54 -3.74 4.49
CA ASN A 124 -11.26 -4.13 5.70
C ASN A 124 -10.44 -5.18 6.46
N VAL A 125 -10.36 -5.06 7.78
CA VAL A 125 -9.54 -5.99 8.59
C VAL A 125 -10.01 -7.45 8.49
N PHE A 126 -11.30 -7.68 8.26
CA PHE A 126 -11.87 -9.03 8.06
C PHE A 126 -11.69 -9.57 6.65
N SER A 127 -11.29 -8.75 5.67
CA SER A 127 -11.02 -9.21 4.31
C SER A 127 -9.74 -10.05 4.27
N THR A 128 -9.85 -11.30 3.84
CA THR A 128 -8.70 -12.20 3.66
C THR A 128 -7.68 -11.64 2.67
N ALA A 129 -8.13 -10.98 1.60
CA ALA A 129 -7.25 -10.30 0.65
C ALA A 129 -6.49 -9.11 1.28
N THR A 130 -7.13 -8.36 2.19
CA THR A 130 -6.47 -7.27 2.93
C THR A 130 -5.45 -7.82 3.93
N GLN A 131 -5.79 -8.90 4.64
CA GLN A 131 -4.89 -9.58 5.58
C GLN A 131 -3.63 -10.11 4.89
N ARG A 132 -3.73 -10.59 3.63
CA ARG A 132 -2.56 -10.98 2.82
C ARG A 132 -1.56 -9.84 2.67
N VAL A 133 -2.06 -8.63 2.41
CA VAL A 133 -1.22 -7.42 2.28
C VAL A 133 -0.61 -7.05 3.62
N PHE A 134 -1.38 -7.10 4.72
CA PHE A 134 -0.83 -6.85 6.07
C PHE A 134 0.28 -7.83 6.45
N ALA A 135 0.12 -9.12 6.14
CA ALA A 135 1.14 -10.12 6.39
C ALA A 135 2.46 -9.75 5.69
N CYS A 136 2.39 -9.37 4.41
CA CYS A 136 3.56 -8.95 3.65
C CYS A 136 4.21 -7.69 4.23
N LEU A 137 3.43 -6.65 4.54
CA LEU A 137 3.94 -5.41 5.12
C LEU A 137 4.61 -5.65 6.48
N HIS A 138 4.04 -6.52 7.31
CA HIS A 138 4.63 -6.87 8.60
C HIS A 138 5.89 -7.74 8.48
N GLU A 139 5.94 -8.69 7.54
CA GLU A 139 7.16 -9.44 7.23
C GLU A 139 8.28 -8.52 6.74
N LYS A 140 7.92 -7.46 6.02
CA LYS A 140 8.84 -6.43 5.53
C LYS A 140 9.19 -5.35 6.56
N ASN A 141 8.62 -5.39 7.77
CA ASN A 141 8.80 -4.35 8.78
C ASN A 141 8.51 -2.93 8.25
N LEU A 142 7.47 -2.80 7.42
CA LEU A 142 7.06 -1.51 6.84
C LEU A 142 5.95 -0.88 7.67
N ASP A 143 6.11 0.41 7.95
CA ASP A 143 5.05 1.27 8.47
C ASP A 143 4.06 1.56 7.33
N TYR A 144 2.76 1.57 7.64
CA TYR A 144 1.72 1.90 6.67
C TYR A 144 0.50 2.52 7.38
N ASP A 145 -0.22 3.37 6.68
CA ASP A 145 -1.56 3.78 7.10
C ASP A 145 -2.57 2.74 6.67
N PHE A 146 -3.52 2.46 7.56
CA PHE A 146 -4.70 1.70 7.22
C PHE A 146 -5.92 2.61 7.19
N VAL A 147 -6.60 2.63 6.05
CA VAL A 147 -7.89 3.31 5.87
C VAL A 147 -8.96 2.23 5.76
N ASN A 148 -9.81 2.17 6.77
CA ASN A 148 -10.93 1.22 6.77
C ASN A 148 -11.94 1.60 5.69
N VAL A 149 -12.33 0.60 4.89
CA VAL A 149 -13.41 0.67 3.91
C VAL A 149 -14.55 -0.18 4.45
N ASP A 150 -15.68 0.46 4.75
CA ASP A 150 -16.83 -0.19 5.35
C ASP A 150 -17.63 -0.98 4.29
N LEU A 151 -17.54 -2.30 4.38
CA LEU A 151 -18.22 -3.21 3.46
C LEU A 151 -19.73 -3.28 3.72
N SER A 152 -20.19 -2.94 4.93
CA SER A 152 -21.62 -3.04 5.33
C SER A 152 -22.49 -1.97 4.68
N ILE A 153 -21.91 -0.81 4.36
CA ILE A 153 -22.56 0.29 3.64
C ILE A 153 -22.11 0.38 2.17
N GLU A 154 -21.48 -0.68 1.67
CA GLU A 154 -20.96 -0.77 0.31
C GLU A 154 -19.99 0.36 -0.07
N GLU A 155 -19.16 0.85 0.86
CA GLU A 155 -18.20 1.93 0.59
C GLU A 155 -17.21 1.57 -0.53
N HIS A 156 -16.83 0.29 -0.59
CA HIS A 156 -16.03 -0.30 -1.65
C HIS A 156 -16.64 -0.21 -3.06
N LYS A 157 -17.93 0.14 -3.19
CA LYS A 157 -18.63 0.39 -4.45
C LYS A 157 -18.85 1.88 -4.74
N GLN A 158 -18.41 2.78 -3.86
CA GLN A 158 -18.60 4.22 -4.01
C GLN A 158 -17.45 4.87 -4.81
N PRO A 159 -17.67 6.03 -5.47
CA PRO A 159 -16.69 6.66 -6.35
C PRO A 159 -15.29 6.85 -5.77
N PRO A 160 -15.09 7.25 -4.50
CA PRO A 160 -13.75 7.40 -3.93
C PRO A 160 -12.94 6.10 -3.90
N HIS A 161 -13.59 4.95 -3.66
CA HIS A 161 -12.90 3.65 -3.66
C HIS A 161 -12.80 3.07 -5.06
N LEU A 162 -13.81 3.27 -5.92
CA LEU A 162 -13.77 2.84 -7.32
C LEU A 162 -12.63 3.50 -8.10
N ALA A 163 -12.27 4.74 -7.75
CA ALA A 163 -11.09 5.41 -8.31
C ALA A 163 -9.76 4.73 -7.94
N ARG A 164 -9.73 3.91 -6.87
CA ARG A 164 -8.56 3.13 -6.44
C ARG A 164 -8.61 1.69 -6.93
N ASN A 165 -9.77 1.05 -6.87
CA ASN A 165 -10.02 -0.28 -7.40
C ASN A 165 -11.32 -0.28 -8.21
N PRO A 166 -11.25 -0.32 -9.56
CA PRO A 166 -12.42 -0.22 -10.43
C PRO A 166 -13.35 -1.45 -10.37
N PHE A 167 -12.88 -2.58 -9.82
CA PHE A 167 -13.72 -3.76 -9.59
C PHE A 167 -14.58 -3.62 -8.33
N GLY A 168 -14.37 -2.55 -7.56
CA GLY A 168 -15.05 -2.31 -6.30
C GLY A 168 -14.80 -3.44 -5.32
N LEU A 169 -13.53 -3.82 -5.15
CA LEU A 169 -13.06 -4.84 -4.20
C LEU A 169 -12.02 -4.22 -3.27
N VAL A 170 -11.74 -4.89 -2.16
CA VAL A 170 -10.64 -4.56 -1.25
C VAL A 170 -9.58 -5.67 -1.27
N PRO A 171 -8.29 -5.36 -1.08
CA PRO A 171 -7.72 -4.04 -0.79
C PRO A 171 -7.43 -3.20 -2.06
N ALA A 172 -7.22 -1.91 -1.85
CA ALA A 172 -6.40 -1.06 -2.71
C ALA A 172 -5.17 -0.56 -1.93
N PHE A 173 -4.13 -0.16 -2.64
CA PHE A 173 -2.83 0.19 -2.07
C PHE A 173 -2.24 1.40 -2.77
N GLU A 174 -1.62 2.29 -2.00
CA GLU A 174 -0.87 3.44 -2.52
C GLU A 174 0.56 3.41 -1.96
N ASP A 175 1.53 3.63 -2.83
CA ASP A 175 2.95 3.81 -2.54
C ASP A 175 3.44 5.06 -3.28
N GLY A 176 3.36 6.21 -2.60
CA GLY A 176 3.48 7.51 -3.24
C GLY A 176 2.43 7.69 -4.35
N ASP A 177 2.88 7.96 -5.57
CA ASP A 177 2.01 8.14 -6.74
C ASP A 177 1.51 6.81 -7.34
N LEU A 178 2.10 5.67 -6.95
CA LEU A 178 1.72 4.37 -7.46
C LEU A 178 0.46 3.87 -6.77
N LYS A 179 -0.60 3.63 -7.56
CA LYS A 179 -1.85 3.02 -7.10
C LYS A 179 -1.95 1.60 -7.60
N LEU A 180 -2.19 0.65 -6.70
CA LEU A 180 -2.34 -0.76 -7.01
C LEU A 180 -3.62 -1.32 -6.39
N PHE A 181 -4.18 -2.31 -7.05
CA PHE A 181 -5.18 -3.23 -6.50
C PHE A 181 -4.74 -4.65 -6.84
N GLU A 182 -5.53 -5.66 -6.46
CA GLU A 182 -5.13 -7.08 -6.40
C GLU A 182 -4.09 -7.37 -5.32
N SER A 183 -4.53 -8.02 -4.23
CA SER A 183 -3.68 -8.31 -3.06
C SER A 183 -2.37 -9.02 -3.42
N ARG A 184 -2.38 -9.95 -4.37
CA ARG A 184 -1.17 -10.67 -4.81
C ARG A 184 -0.20 -9.74 -5.54
N ALA A 185 -0.69 -8.90 -6.44
CA ALA A 185 0.12 -7.90 -7.14
C ALA A 185 0.72 -6.89 -6.16
N ILE A 186 -0.06 -6.44 -5.18
CA ILE A 186 0.41 -5.56 -4.09
C ILE A 186 1.55 -6.23 -3.32
N THR A 187 1.39 -7.48 -2.88
CA THR A 187 2.46 -8.17 -2.14
C THR A 187 3.71 -8.42 -2.98
N LEU A 188 3.56 -8.63 -4.29
CA LEU A 188 4.68 -8.78 -5.23
C LEU A 188 5.45 -7.47 -5.37
N HIS A 189 4.74 -6.35 -5.57
CA HIS A 189 5.33 -5.00 -5.58
C HIS A 189 6.11 -4.72 -4.30
N VAL A 190 5.46 -4.89 -3.14
CA VAL A 190 6.08 -4.66 -1.84
C VAL A 190 7.33 -5.53 -1.66
N SER A 191 7.28 -6.78 -2.09
CA SER A 191 8.41 -7.70 -1.95
C SER A 191 9.60 -7.33 -2.83
N TYR A 192 9.35 -6.76 -4.00
CA TYR A 192 10.36 -6.30 -4.95
C TYR A 192 10.93 -4.93 -4.58
N ALA A 193 10.06 -3.93 -4.40
CA ALA A 193 10.43 -2.55 -4.09
C ALA A 193 11.17 -2.44 -2.75
N TYR A 194 10.80 -3.26 -1.77
CA TYR A 194 11.38 -3.30 -0.44
C TYR A 194 12.14 -4.61 -0.18
N GLN A 195 12.88 -5.11 -1.18
CA GLN A 195 13.65 -6.35 -1.05
C GLN A 195 14.68 -6.31 0.08
N ALA A 196 15.25 -5.13 0.38
CA ALA A 196 16.24 -4.92 1.43
C ALA A 196 15.63 -4.90 2.86
N ASN A 197 14.31 -4.86 2.97
CA ASN A 197 13.60 -4.78 4.23
C ASN A 197 13.10 -6.15 4.69
N GLY A 198 13.22 -6.41 6.00
CA GLY A 198 12.60 -7.54 6.68
C GLY A 198 12.92 -8.91 6.05
N THR A 199 11.94 -9.80 6.03
CA THR A 199 12.08 -11.15 5.48
C THR A 199 12.22 -11.11 3.94
N PRO A 200 13.16 -11.85 3.35
CA PRO A 200 13.24 -12.01 1.90
C PRO A 200 12.11 -12.91 1.39
N LEU A 201 10.98 -12.30 1.00
CA LEU A 201 9.79 -13.01 0.52
C LEU A 201 9.87 -13.47 -0.95
N MET A 202 10.96 -13.13 -1.64
CA MET A 202 11.25 -13.56 -3.01
C MET A 202 12.42 -14.52 -3.00
N ALA A 203 12.28 -15.63 -3.73
CA ALA A 203 13.33 -16.59 -3.94
C ALA A 203 14.41 -16.00 -4.86
N GLU A 204 15.67 -16.32 -4.57
CA GLU A 204 16.82 -15.86 -5.33
C GLU A 204 16.90 -16.54 -6.71
N ASP A 205 17.25 -15.75 -7.73
CA ASP A 205 17.65 -16.14 -9.08
C ASP A 205 16.89 -17.36 -9.64
N LYS A 206 17.56 -18.52 -9.65
CA LYS A 206 17.10 -19.74 -10.32
C LYS A 206 15.94 -20.43 -9.61
N LYS A 207 15.63 -20.04 -8.37
CA LYS A 207 14.49 -20.59 -7.61
C LYS A 207 13.22 -19.74 -7.75
N MET A 208 13.33 -18.52 -8.28
CA MET A 208 12.18 -17.64 -8.54
C MET A 208 11.07 -18.34 -9.34
N PRO A 209 11.34 -19.10 -10.43
CA PRO A 209 10.27 -19.77 -11.18
C PRO A 209 9.50 -20.79 -10.35
N ILE A 210 10.15 -21.46 -9.38
CA ILE A 210 9.49 -22.42 -8.48
C ILE A 210 8.49 -21.68 -7.58
N GLN A 211 8.91 -20.56 -6.98
CA GLN A 211 7.99 -19.72 -6.22
C GLN A 211 6.80 -19.26 -7.07
N SER A 212 7.05 -18.79 -8.30
CA SER A 212 5.98 -18.36 -9.21
C SER A 212 4.99 -19.47 -9.50
N VAL A 213 5.46 -20.70 -9.76
CA VAL A 213 4.58 -21.87 -9.93
C VAL A 213 3.67 -22.06 -8.72
N TRP A 214 4.21 -22.00 -7.51
CA TRP A 214 3.41 -22.22 -6.30
C TRP A 214 2.49 -21.06 -5.93
N MET A 215 2.81 -19.82 -6.32
CA MET A 215 1.88 -18.68 -6.27
C MET A 215 0.71 -18.88 -7.23
N GLU A 216 0.96 -19.38 -8.45
CA GLU A 216 -0.11 -19.68 -9.41
C GLU A 216 -0.97 -20.86 -8.95
N VAL A 217 -0.37 -21.88 -8.33
CA VAL A 217 -1.10 -23.00 -7.71
C VAL A 217 -1.97 -22.50 -6.55
N GLU A 218 -1.48 -21.58 -5.73
CA GLU A 218 -2.32 -20.93 -4.70
C GLU A 218 -3.52 -20.23 -5.33
N ALA A 219 -3.29 -19.38 -6.34
CA ALA A 219 -4.34 -18.58 -6.95
C ALA A 219 -5.39 -19.40 -7.71
N HIS A 220 -5.02 -20.53 -8.31
CA HIS A 220 -5.90 -21.27 -9.23
C HIS A 220 -6.38 -22.63 -8.72
N GLN A 221 -5.68 -23.25 -7.77
CA GLN A 221 -6.03 -24.57 -7.24
C GLN A 221 -6.52 -24.48 -5.79
N PHE A 222 -5.83 -23.68 -4.97
CA PHE A 222 -6.14 -23.56 -3.54
C PHE A 222 -7.21 -22.51 -3.24
N GLU A 223 -7.06 -21.29 -3.77
CA GLU A 223 -7.92 -20.17 -3.41
C GLU A 223 -9.37 -20.33 -3.87
N PRO A 224 -9.69 -20.80 -5.09
CA PRO A 224 -11.09 -20.95 -5.48
C PRO A 224 -11.86 -21.91 -4.57
N THR A 225 -11.20 -22.99 -4.13
CA THR A 225 -11.79 -24.00 -3.26
C THR A 225 -11.88 -23.51 -1.81
N THR A 226 -10.79 -22.95 -1.28
CA THR A 226 -10.78 -22.46 0.10
C THR A 226 -11.56 -21.18 0.30
N GLY A 227 -11.62 -20.31 -0.70
CA GLY A 227 -12.44 -19.09 -0.69
C GLY A 227 -13.93 -19.42 -0.60
N LYS A 228 -14.40 -20.42 -1.35
CA LYS A 228 -15.75 -20.98 -1.21
C LYS A 228 -16.01 -21.50 0.21
N LEU A 229 -15.12 -22.33 0.75
CA LEU A 229 -15.25 -22.84 2.11
C LEU A 229 -15.29 -21.70 3.14
N VAL A 230 -14.37 -20.74 3.07
CA VAL A 230 -14.34 -19.58 3.98
C VAL A 230 -15.64 -18.77 3.87
N TRP A 231 -16.17 -18.56 2.66
CA TRP A 231 -17.46 -17.91 2.47
C TRP A 231 -18.59 -18.67 3.16
N GLU A 232 -18.69 -19.98 2.91
CA GLU A 232 -19.77 -20.83 3.41
C GLU A 232 -19.74 -21.05 4.93
N VAL A 233 -18.56 -21.29 5.50
CA VAL A 233 -18.43 -21.74 6.90
C VAL A 233 -17.93 -20.66 7.86
N VAL A 234 -17.49 -19.50 7.35
CA VAL A 234 -17.05 -18.36 8.19
C VAL A 234 -17.90 -17.14 7.93
N PHE A 235 -17.91 -16.60 6.71
CA PHE A 235 -18.56 -15.31 6.44
C PHE A 235 -20.09 -15.38 6.44
N LYS A 236 -20.70 -16.39 5.81
CA LYS A 236 -22.16 -16.55 5.84
C LYS A 236 -22.71 -16.61 7.27
N PRO A 237 -22.21 -17.49 8.17
CA PRO A 237 -22.64 -17.49 9.58
C PRO A 237 -22.42 -16.15 10.29
N MET A 238 -21.28 -15.49 10.06
CA MET A 238 -20.99 -14.17 10.64
C MET A 238 -22.00 -13.09 10.19
N LEU A 239 -22.51 -13.21 8.96
CA LEU A 239 -23.53 -12.33 8.39
C LEU A 239 -24.97 -12.79 8.66
N GLY A 240 -25.18 -13.86 9.43
CA GLY A 240 -26.51 -14.42 9.70
C GLY A 240 -27.14 -15.16 8.51
N MET A 241 -26.34 -15.55 7.51
CA MET A 241 -26.76 -16.34 6.35
C MET A 241 -26.58 -17.83 6.61
N THR A 242 -27.35 -18.66 5.91
CA THR A 242 -27.29 -20.13 6.01
C THR A 242 -26.18 -20.70 5.14
N THR A 243 -25.35 -21.57 5.72
CA THR A 243 -24.36 -22.39 5.01
C THR A 243 -25.03 -23.36 4.04
N ASP A 244 -24.45 -23.52 2.85
CA ASP A 244 -24.82 -24.54 1.88
C ASP A 244 -23.98 -25.81 2.11
N ASP A 245 -24.58 -26.81 2.76
CA ASP A 245 -23.88 -28.04 3.13
C ASP A 245 -23.41 -28.85 1.90
N GLU A 246 -24.12 -28.79 0.77
CA GLU A 246 -23.73 -29.51 -0.45
C GLU A 246 -22.47 -28.88 -1.07
N GLU A 247 -22.43 -27.55 -1.14
CA GLU A 247 -21.24 -26.80 -1.61
C GLU A 247 -20.04 -27.01 -0.69
N VAL A 248 -20.26 -27.09 0.64
CA VAL A 248 -19.20 -27.41 1.60
C VAL A 248 -18.64 -28.79 1.36
N VAL A 249 -19.47 -29.82 1.21
CA VAL A 249 -19.02 -31.20 0.94
C VAL A 249 -18.25 -31.29 -0.38
N GLU A 250 -18.73 -30.64 -1.44
CA GLU A 250 -18.04 -30.61 -2.74
C GLU A 250 -16.68 -29.90 -2.63
N SER A 251 -16.63 -28.76 -1.94
CA SER A 251 -15.40 -27.99 -1.76
C SER A 251 -14.40 -28.68 -0.83
N GLU A 252 -14.87 -29.38 0.22
CA GLU A 252 -14.00 -30.21 1.07
C GLU A 252 -13.33 -31.32 0.25
N LYS A 253 -14.06 -32.00 -0.63
CA LYS A 253 -13.48 -33.04 -1.51
C LYS A 253 -12.40 -32.48 -2.44
N LYS A 254 -12.65 -31.34 -3.08
CA LYS A 254 -11.64 -30.67 -3.93
C LYS A 254 -10.43 -30.23 -3.11
N LEU A 255 -10.66 -29.78 -1.88
CA LEU A 255 -9.58 -29.39 -0.99
C LEU A 255 -8.70 -30.59 -0.64
N GLU A 256 -9.28 -31.76 -0.36
CA GLU A 256 -8.52 -32.99 -0.12
C GLU A 256 -7.59 -33.31 -1.30
N GLU A 257 -8.10 -33.28 -2.53
CA GLU A 257 -7.31 -33.54 -3.75
C GLU A 257 -6.13 -32.56 -3.90
N VAL A 258 -6.36 -31.27 -3.63
CA VAL A 258 -5.30 -30.24 -3.65
C VAL A 258 -4.28 -30.50 -2.55
N LEU A 259 -4.73 -30.83 -1.34
CA LEU A 259 -3.85 -31.04 -0.19
C LEU A 259 -3.01 -32.33 -0.32
N GLU A 260 -3.45 -33.34 -1.07
CA GLU A 260 -2.59 -34.50 -1.41
C GLU A 260 -1.36 -34.06 -2.22
N VAL A 261 -1.54 -33.14 -3.18
CA VAL A 261 -0.41 -32.58 -3.95
C VAL A 261 0.52 -31.77 -3.04
N TYR A 262 -0.05 -31.02 -2.10
CA TYR A 262 0.72 -30.22 -1.15
C TYR A 262 1.49 -31.12 -0.17
N GLU A 263 0.89 -32.20 0.32
CA GLU A 263 1.54 -33.18 1.20
C GLU A 263 2.75 -33.82 0.49
N ALA A 264 2.59 -34.23 -0.77
CA ALA A 264 3.70 -34.74 -1.57
C ALA A 264 4.81 -33.69 -1.79
N ARG A 265 4.44 -32.42 -2.00
CA ARG A 265 5.42 -31.33 -2.14
C ARG A 265 6.18 -31.07 -0.84
N LEU A 266 5.46 -30.95 0.27
CA LEU A 266 6.00 -30.57 1.59
C LEU A 266 6.77 -31.71 2.26
N LYS A 267 6.60 -32.94 1.79
CA LYS A 267 7.49 -34.06 2.12
C LYS A 267 8.90 -33.87 1.58
N GLU A 268 9.04 -33.25 0.40
CA GLU A 268 10.32 -33.09 -0.30
C GLU A 268 10.97 -31.71 -0.10
N SER A 269 10.23 -30.75 0.46
CA SER A 269 10.63 -29.34 0.56
C SER A 269 10.02 -28.71 1.81
N LYS A 270 10.80 -27.94 2.57
CA LYS A 270 10.32 -27.33 3.82
C LYS A 270 9.10 -26.41 3.62
N TYR A 271 9.11 -25.63 2.53
CA TYR A 271 8.05 -24.73 2.12
C TYR A 271 7.66 -25.02 0.66
N LEU A 272 6.53 -24.47 0.20
CA LEU A 272 6.05 -24.71 -1.16
C LEU A 272 7.05 -24.19 -2.21
N GLY A 273 7.58 -22.98 -1.99
CA GLY A 273 8.58 -22.36 -2.86
C GLY A 273 10.01 -22.94 -2.76
N GLY A 274 10.30 -23.77 -1.75
CA GLY A 274 11.64 -24.32 -1.50
C GLY A 274 12.00 -24.41 -0.02
N GLU A 275 13.25 -24.12 0.32
CA GLU A 275 13.76 -24.23 1.70
C GLU A 275 13.42 -23.02 2.60
N CYS A 276 12.99 -21.91 2.00
CA CYS A 276 12.69 -20.66 2.68
C CYS A 276 11.22 -20.29 2.51
N PHE A 277 10.68 -19.60 3.51
CA PHE A 277 9.35 -19.00 3.46
C PHE A 277 9.31 -17.89 2.40
N THR A 278 8.35 -17.93 1.48
CA THR A 278 8.22 -16.96 0.39
C THR A 278 6.77 -16.46 0.24
N LEU A 279 6.51 -15.60 -0.76
CA LEU A 279 5.13 -15.24 -1.12
C LEU A 279 4.26 -16.46 -1.44
N ALA A 280 4.85 -17.55 -1.96
CA ALA A 280 4.14 -18.78 -2.25
C ALA A 280 3.55 -19.43 -1.00
N ASP A 281 4.05 -19.15 0.19
CA ASP A 281 3.52 -19.64 1.46
C ASP A 281 2.65 -18.58 2.15
N LEU A 282 3.09 -17.31 2.08
CA LEU A 282 2.39 -16.17 2.67
C LEU A 282 0.97 -16.00 2.13
N HIS A 283 0.76 -16.28 0.84
CA HIS A 283 -0.53 -16.05 0.18
C HIS A 283 -1.66 -16.94 0.72
N HIS A 284 -1.34 -18.10 1.28
CA HIS A 284 -2.30 -19.04 1.87
C HIS A 284 -2.77 -18.67 3.28
N LEU A 285 -1.98 -17.87 4.01
CA LEU A 285 -2.19 -17.58 5.43
C LEU A 285 -3.64 -17.17 5.78
N PRO A 286 -4.29 -16.22 5.07
CA PRO A 286 -5.62 -15.76 5.45
C PRO A 286 -6.67 -16.87 5.42
N ASN A 287 -6.75 -17.63 4.32
CA ASN A 287 -7.75 -18.68 4.18
C ASN A 287 -7.43 -19.86 5.10
N ILE A 288 -6.16 -20.23 5.27
CA ILE A 288 -5.75 -21.26 6.23
C ILE A 288 -6.20 -20.87 7.64
N GLN A 289 -5.91 -19.64 8.07
CA GLN A 289 -6.30 -19.17 9.40
C GLN A 289 -7.81 -19.25 9.62
N CYS A 290 -8.61 -18.81 8.64
CA CYS A 290 -10.07 -18.89 8.71
C CYS A 290 -10.53 -20.34 8.85
N LEU A 291 -10.02 -21.26 8.02
CA LEU A 291 -10.43 -22.67 8.01
C LEU A 291 -9.92 -23.46 9.21
N PHE A 292 -8.77 -23.10 9.79
CA PHE A 292 -8.27 -23.68 11.04
C PHE A 292 -9.17 -23.36 12.24
N GLY A 293 -9.97 -22.30 12.16
CA GLY A 293 -11.02 -21.96 13.13
C GLY A 293 -12.30 -22.79 13.00
N THR A 294 -12.41 -23.69 12.01
CA THR A 294 -13.64 -24.44 11.71
C THR A 294 -13.38 -25.96 11.69
N PRO A 295 -14.43 -26.81 11.57
CA PRO A 295 -14.26 -28.25 11.39
C PRO A 295 -13.47 -28.66 10.13
N VAL A 296 -13.35 -27.76 9.13
CA VAL A 296 -12.58 -28.00 7.89
C VAL A 296 -11.10 -28.25 8.20
N LYS A 297 -10.59 -27.77 9.35
CA LYS A 297 -9.21 -27.99 9.80
C LYS A 297 -8.76 -29.45 9.80
N LYS A 298 -9.71 -30.39 9.97
CA LYS A 298 -9.46 -31.85 9.92
C LYS A 298 -8.72 -32.28 8.64
N HIS A 299 -8.98 -31.59 7.52
CA HIS A 299 -8.37 -31.87 6.23
C HIS A 299 -6.89 -31.49 6.19
N PHE A 300 -6.51 -30.40 6.85
CA PHE A 300 -5.11 -30.03 7.01
C PHE A 300 -4.42 -30.93 8.03
N GLU A 301 -5.09 -31.21 9.16
CA GLU A 301 -4.54 -32.02 10.26
C GLU A 301 -4.29 -33.50 9.89
N ALA A 302 -5.05 -34.04 8.94
CA ALA A 302 -4.89 -35.42 8.45
C ALA A 302 -3.58 -35.66 7.67
N ARG A 303 -2.89 -34.59 7.26
CA ARG A 303 -1.71 -34.61 6.39
C ARG A 303 -0.51 -34.05 7.15
N PRO A 304 0.43 -34.87 7.64
CA PRO A 304 1.41 -34.44 8.63
C PRO A 304 2.36 -33.34 8.14
N HIS A 305 2.79 -33.34 6.86
CA HIS A 305 3.67 -32.29 6.35
C HIS A 305 2.90 -30.99 6.09
N VAL A 306 1.68 -31.08 5.55
CA VAL A 306 0.75 -29.94 5.43
C VAL A 306 0.46 -29.33 6.80
N LYS A 307 0.10 -30.14 7.80
CA LYS A 307 -0.18 -29.68 9.16
C LYS A 307 1.01 -28.93 9.73
N ALA A 308 2.20 -29.53 9.68
CA ALA A 308 3.42 -28.90 10.20
C ALA A 308 3.74 -27.58 9.48
N TRP A 309 3.56 -27.52 8.16
CA TRP A 309 3.71 -26.29 7.38
C TRP A 309 2.69 -25.23 7.79
N CYS A 310 1.40 -25.57 7.91
CA CYS A 310 0.36 -24.64 8.36
C CYS A 310 0.65 -24.07 9.76
N GLU A 311 1.05 -24.92 10.71
CA GLU A 311 1.42 -24.51 12.06
C GLU A 311 2.63 -23.58 12.06
N ASP A 312 3.66 -23.88 11.25
CA ASP A 312 4.85 -23.04 11.12
C ASP A 312 4.54 -21.65 10.54
N ILE A 313 3.80 -21.58 9.42
CA ILE A 313 3.50 -20.29 8.78
C ILE A 313 2.55 -19.43 9.63
N MET A 314 1.58 -20.03 10.33
CA MET A 314 0.66 -19.29 11.20
C MET A 314 1.33 -18.82 12.49
N ALA A 315 2.38 -19.52 12.96
CA ALA A 315 3.14 -19.12 14.14
C ALA A 315 4.08 -17.92 13.88
N ARG A 316 4.24 -17.49 12.62
CA ARG A 316 5.15 -16.40 12.27
C ARG A 316 4.75 -15.09 12.98
N PRO A 317 5.71 -14.34 13.57
CA PRO A 317 5.39 -13.13 14.32
C PRO A 317 4.62 -12.08 13.51
N ALA A 318 4.89 -11.96 12.21
CA ALA A 318 4.17 -11.05 11.33
C ALA A 318 2.69 -11.43 11.19
N TRP A 319 2.39 -12.72 11.06
CA TRP A 319 1.02 -13.21 10.97
C TRP A 319 0.27 -13.06 12.29
N VAL A 320 0.91 -13.37 13.42
CA VAL A 320 0.34 -13.17 14.75
C VAL A 320 -0.09 -11.71 14.97
N LYS A 321 0.71 -10.74 14.49
CA LYS A 321 0.33 -9.31 14.53
C LYS A 321 -0.92 -9.01 13.69
N VAL A 322 -1.08 -9.65 12.53
CA VAL A 322 -2.30 -9.50 11.71
C VAL A 322 -3.52 -10.00 12.49
N ILE A 323 -3.43 -11.17 13.13
CA ILE A 323 -4.55 -11.75 13.88
C ILE A 323 -4.91 -10.94 15.12
N GLN A 324 -3.91 -10.37 15.81
CA GLN A 324 -4.16 -9.46 16.93
C GLN A 324 -4.97 -8.22 16.52
N LYS A 325 -4.82 -7.73 15.28
CA LYS A 325 -5.63 -6.61 14.75
C LYS A 325 -7.10 -6.98 14.53
N LEU A 326 -7.46 -8.27 14.49
CA LEU A 326 -8.85 -8.71 14.36
C LEU A 326 -9.63 -8.71 15.68
N SER A 327 -8.92 -8.54 16.81
CA SER A 327 -9.49 -8.64 18.17
C SER A 327 -9.83 -7.28 18.80
N VAL A 328 -9.78 -6.20 18.01
CA VAL A 328 -10.06 -4.81 18.43
C VAL A 328 -11.32 -4.32 17.74
#